data_AF-A0A817S638-F1
#
_entry.id   AF-A0A817S638-F1
#
_cell.length_a   1.000
_cell.length_b   1.000
_cell.length_c   1.000
_cell.angle_alpha   90.00
_cell.angle_beta   90.00
_cell.angle_gamma   90.00
#
_symmetry.space_group_name_H-M   'P 1'
#
loop_
_entity.id
_entity.type
_entity.pdbx_description
1 polymer ?
#
loop_
_entity_poly.entity_id
_entity_poly.type
_entity_poly.pdbx_seq_one_letter_code
_entity_poly.pdbx_strand_id
1 'polypeptide(L)'
;MQTKRTTRKPLRVALAFYSGLWAYDGWNSLNSITEELKNPQRNLWLSIVLALPSVIVLYFLTNISYFTVMNKAVLLSSNAVAVTWGEIAIGPVVRALPILISISALGSGNGVLFSSARYCMVGAQYGYLPEVFACIHKHRLTPVPGIVLEVGLIAIALCLPSNVEGLIDFFSFAAWIFYGLTFLATLLCKFTMKRAERVISIPIPLIIIIILISIYLVFAPVIADPNIGFLVAFLIILFGLIFYYPFVYRKIELNIISM
;
A
#
# COMPACT_ATOMS: atom_id res chain seq x y z
N MET A 1 -5.32 18.40 26.23
CA MET A 1 -3.84 18.36 26.14
C MET A 1 -3.40 18.02 24.70
N GLN A 2 -3.75 18.84 23.70
CA GLN A 2 -3.59 18.49 22.25
C GLN A 2 -3.14 19.66 21.34
N THR A 3 -2.70 20.80 21.86
CA THR A 3 -2.41 22.02 21.08
C THR A 3 -1.01 22.10 20.44
N LYS A 4 -0.29 20.98 20.24
CA LYS A 4 1.10 20.98 19.69
C LYS A 4 1.25 20.27 18.32
N ARG A 5 0.28 20.33 17.39
CA ARG A 5 0.45 19.70 16.05
C ARG A 5 0.81 20.64 14.89
N THR A 6 0.98 21.95 15.09
CA THR A 6 1.57 22.85 14.08
C THR A 6 2.96 23.31 14.51
N THR A 7 3.96 22.48 14.25
CA THR A 7 5.39 22.85 14.39
C THR A 7 6.09 22.55 13.08
N ARG A 8 6.84 23.53 12.55
CA ARG A 8 7.70 23.47 11.35
C ARG A 8 8.90 22.52 11.49
N LYS A 9 8.77 21.44 12.27
CA LYS A 9 9.81 20.43 12.41
C LYS A 9 9.66 19.47 11.24
N PRO A 10 10.67 19.32 10.37
CA PRO A 10 10.59 18.46 9.18
C PRO A 10 10.11 17.04 9.55
N LEU A 11 10.59 16.54 10.68
CA LEU A 11 10.22 15.26 11.28
C LEU A 11 8.70 15.02 11.44
N ARG A 12 7.91 16.04 11.80
CA ARG A 12 6.45 15.90 11.94
C ARG A 12 5.70 16.02 10.61
N VAL A 13 6.34 16.62 9.60
CA VAL A 13 5.81 16.66 8.24
C VAL A 13 5.86 15.26 7.62
N ALA A 14 6.83 14.42 7.99
CA ALA A 14 6.92 13.04 7.50
C ALA A 14 5.66 12.21 7.85
N LEU A 15 5.14 12.34 9.08
CA LEU A 15 3.89 11.66 9.48
C LEU A 15 2.68 12.17 8.69
N ALA A 16 2.63 13.47 8.38
CA ALA A 16 1.58 14.01 7.51
C ALA A 16 1.70 13.48 6.07
N PHE A 17 2.93 13.26 5.58
CA PHE A 17 3.16 12.61 4.29
C PHE A 17 2.69 11.16 4.29
N TYR A 18 2.81 10.40 5.39
CA TYR A 18 2.26 9.04 5.46
C TYR A 18 0.74 9.03 5.23
N SER A 19 -0.02 9.84 5.96
CA SER A 19 -1.48 9.93 5.75
C SER A 19 -1.83 10.41 4.34
N GLY A 20 -1.06 11.37 3.79
CA GLY A 20 -1.26 11.87 2.44
C GLY A 20 -0.98 10.81 1.38
N LEU A 21 0.17 10.14 1.46
CA LEU A 21 0.61 9.12 0.50
C LEU A 21 -0.25 7.86 0.56
N TRP A 22 -0.76 7.50 1.75
CA TRP A 22 -1.76 6.44 1.90
C TRP A 22 -3.01 6.70 1.06
N ALA A 23 -3.48 7.96 0.98
CA ALA A 23 -4.63 8.29 0.13
C ALA A 23 -4.35 8.09 -1.37
N TYR A 24 -3.08 8.08 -1.79
CA TYR A 24 -2.65 7.81 -3.17
C TYR A 24 -2.17 6.36 -3.37
N ASP A 25 -2.32 5.48 -2.40
CA ASP A 25 -1.87 4.09 -2.50
C ASP A 25 -2.65 3.30 -3.58
N GLY A 26 -2.01 2.28 -4.14
CA GLY A 26 -2.58 1.43 -5.21
C GLY A 26 -1.97 1.64 -6.60
N TRP A 27 -1.11 2.66 -6.77
CA TRP A 27 -0.38 2.90 -8.02
C TRP A 27 0.52 1.72 -8.42
N ASN A 28 1.01 0.95 -7.46
CA ASN A 28 1.83 -0.25 -7.65
C ASN A 28 1.02 -1.47 -8.12
N SER A 29 -0.28 -1.51 -7.80
CA SER A 29 -1.18 -2.61 -8.19
C SER A 29 -1.44 -2.65 -9.70
N LEU A 30 -1.26 -1.52 -10.40
CA LEU A 30 -1.29 -1.45 -11.86
C LEU A 30 -0.31 -2.42 -12.51
N ASN A 31 0.83 -2.69 -11.86
CA ASN A 31 1.83 -3.63 -12.38
C ASN A 31 1.25 -5.04 -12.53
N SER A 32 0.41 -5.49 -11.59
CA SER A 32 -0.21 -6.82 -11.58
C SER A 32 -1.22 -7.08 -12.71
N ILE A 33 -1.70 -6.00 -13.34
CA ILE A 33 -2.70 -6.05 -14.44
C ILE A 33 -2.02 -5.69 -15.78
N THR A 34 -0.71 -5.42 -15.77
CA THR A 34 0.02 -5.03 -16.99
C THR A 34 -0.05 -6.10 -18.08
N GLU A 35 -0.04 -7.38 -17.68
CA GLU A 35 -0.15 -8.52 -18.60
C GLU A 35 -1.52 -8.61 -19.28
N GLU A 36 -2.55 -7.98 -18.72
CA GLU A 36 -3.92 -7.98 -19.27
C GLU A 36 -4.22 -6.72 -20.11
N LEU A 37 -3.33 -5.72 -20.10
CA LEU A 37 -3.50 -4.49 -20.86
C LEU A 37 -3.25 -4.73 -22.35
N LYS A 38 -4.24 -4.36 -23.18
CA LYS A 38 -4.04 -4.24 -24.63
C LYS A 38 -3.01 -3.12 -24.91
N ASN A 39 -1.94 -3.41 -25.64
CA ASN A 39 -0.86 -2.46 -25.94
C ASN A 39 -0.30 -1.76 -24.68
N PRO A 40 0.39 -2.50 -23.80
CA PRO A 40 0.78 -2.01 -22.48
C PRO A 40 1.72 -0.79 -22.55
N GLN A 41 2.62 -0.73 -23.54
CA GLN A 41 3.57 0.37 -23.68
C GLN A 41 2.90 1.75 -23.79
N ARG A 42 1.82 1.85 -24.58
CA ARG A 42 1.10 3.11 -24.76
C ARG A 42 0.07 3.33 -23.66
N ASN A 43 -0.72 2.30 -23.35
CA ASN A 43 -1.88 2.44 -22.47
C ASN A 43 -1.48 2.59 -21.01
N LEU A 44 -0.38 1.97 -20.56
CA LEU A 44 0.15 2.17 -19.21
C LEU A 44 0.59 3.63 -19.01
N TRP A 45 1.35 4.17 -19.97
CA TRP A 45 1.80 5.56 -19.93
C TRP A 45 0.63 6.55 -19.93
N LEU A 46 -0.35 6.37 -20.82
CA LEU A 46 -1.54 7.21 -20.87
C LEU A 46 -2.35 7.14 -19.58
N SER A 47 -2.48 5.94 -18.99
CA SER A 47 -3.18 5.76 -17.72
C SER A 47 -2.50 6.55 -16.60
N ILE A 48 -1.17 6.52 -16.51
CA ILE A 48 -0.42 7.30 -15.51
C ILE A 48 -0.61 8.81 -15.72
N VAL A 49 -0.44 9.28 -16.96
CA VAL A 49 -0.49 10.72 -17.28
C VAL A 49 -1.89 11.31 -17.14
N LEU A 50 -2.95 10.53 -17.35
CA LEU A 50 -4.33 10.99 -17.20
C LEU A 50 -4.84 10.79 -15.77
N ALA A 51 -4.63 9.61 -15.18
CA ALA A 51 -5.20 9.28 -13.88
C ALA A 51 -4.55 10.08 -12.74
N LEU A 52 -3.21 10.22 -12.71
CA LEU A 52 -2.54 10.89 -11.60
C LEU A 52 -2.96 12.36 -11.45
N PRO A 53 -2.93 13.20 -12.51
CA PRO A 53 -3.39 14.59 -12.39
C PRO A 53 -4.87 14.69 -12.04
N SER A 54 -5.73 13.82 -12.59
CA SER A 54 -7.15 13.82 -12.26
C SER A 54 -7.39 13.53 -10.78
N VAL A 55 -6.71 12.54 -10.20
CA VAL A 55 -6.82 12.23 -8.77
C VAL A 55 -6.31 13.39 -7.92
N ILE A 56 -5.18 14.00 -8.30
CA ILE A 56 -4.63 15.18 -7.59
C ILE A 56 -5.65 16.33 -7.57
N VAL A 57 -6.27 16.63 -8.71
CA VAL A 57 -7.28 17.68 -8.82
C VAL A 57 -8.49 17.36 -7.96
N LEU A 58 -9.01 16.13 -8.01
CA LEU A 58 -10.16 15.71 -7.20
C LEU A 58 -9.88 15.80 -5.70
N TYR A 59 -8.70 15.36 -5.25
CA TYR A 59 -8.31 15.43 -3.85
C TYR A 59 -8.14 16.87 -3.40
N PHE A 60 -7.57 17.73 -4.26
CA PHE A 60 -7.43 19.16 -3.96
C PHE A 60 -8.80 19.84 -3.83
N LEU A 61 -9.72 19.59 -4.78
CA LEU A 61 -11.09 20.12 -4.75
C LEU A 61 -11.87 19.63 -3.52
N THR A 62 -11.69 18.37 -3.13
CA THR A 62 -12.33 17.81 -1.93
C THR A 62 -11.84 18.51 -0.66
N ASN A 63 -10.54 18.73 -0.53
CA ASN A 63 -9.98 19.48 0.61
C ASN A 63 -10.48 20.93 0.65
N ILE A 64 -10.55 21.61 -0.51
CA ILE A 64 -11.17 22.95 -0.59
C ILE A 64 -12.61 22.90 -0.08
N SER A 65 -13.41 21.95 -0.54
CA SER A 65 -14.81 21.79 -0.12
C SER A 65 -14.96 21.56 1.39
N TYR A 66 -14.06 20.78 2.01
CA TYR A 66 -14.07 20.59 3.45
C TYR A 66 -13.72 21.86 4.22
N PHE A 67 -12.71 22.62 3.78
CA PHE A 67 -12.27 23.82 4.47
C PHE A 67 -13.19 25.03 4.28
N THR A 68 -14.01 25.07 3.22
CA THR A 68 -15.02 26.13 3.04
C THR A 68 -16.23 25.94 3.94
N VAL A 69 -16.59 24.69 4.25
CA VAL A 69 -17.79 24.34 5.03
C VAL A 69 -17.49 24.18 6.51
N MET A 70 -16.33 23.61 6.87
CA MET A 70 -15.99 23.25 8.25
C MET A 70 -14.80 24.05 8.78
N ASN A 71 -14.88 24.47 10.04
CA ASN A 71 -13.74 25.04 10.74
C ASN A 71 -12.76 23.94 11.20
N LYS A 72 -11.54 24.34 11.55
CA LYS A 72 -10.47 23.41 11.97
C LYS A 72 -10.86 22.55 13.18
N ALA A 73 -11.62 23.08 14.13
CA ALA A 73 -11.99 22.35 15.34
C ALA A 73 -12.97 21.21 15.04
N VAL A 74 -13.98 21.48 14.19
CA VAL A 74 -14.95 20.47 13.72
C VAL A 74 -14.22 19.40 12.90
N LEU A 75 -13.33 19.80 12.00
CA LEU A 75 -12.60 18.84 11.15
C LEU A 75 -11.70 17.90 11.95
N LEU A 76 -11.03 18.41 12.99
CA LEU A 76 -10.14 17.59 13.84
C LEU A 76 -10.88 16.73 14.87
N SER A 77 -12.14 17.01 15.15
CA SER A 77 -12.96 16.23 16.09
C SER A 77 -13.87 15.21 15.40
N SER A 78 -14.00 15.27 14.08
CA SER A 78 -14.82 14.34 13.31
C SER A 78 -14.08 13.04 13.02
N ASN A 79 -14.69 11.91 13.39
CA ASN A 79 -14.22 10.58 13.00
C ASN A 79 -14.49 10.28 11.51
N ALA A 80 -15.49 10.93 10.91
CA ALA A 80 -15.92 10.71 9.53
C ALA A 80 -16.17 12.06 8.84
N VAL A 81 -15.08 12.69 8.39
CA VAL A 81 -15.06 14.06 7.84
C VAL A 81 -16.09 14.24 6.71
N ALA A 82 -16.24 13.26 5.82
CA ALA A 82 -17.19 13.32 4.72
C ALA A 82 -18.65 13.36 5.18
N VAL A 83 -19.00 12.61 6.24
CA VAL A 83 -20.37 12.58 6.78
C VAL A 83 -20.69 13.88 7.49
N THR A 84 -19.78 14.38 8.33
CA THR A 84 -19.93 15.68 8.99
C THR A 84 -20.04 16.82 7.98
N TRP A 85 -19.24 16.79 6.90
CA TRP A 85 -19.38 17.72 5.80
C TRP A 85 -20.78 17.63 5.16
N GLY A 86 -21.26 16.40 4.90
CA GLY A 86 -22.55 16.18 4.26
C GLY A 86 -23.74 16.64 5.10
N GLU A 87 -23.66 16.50 6.42
CA GLU A 87 -24.68 16.99 7.36
C GLU A 87 -24.85 18.50 7.28
N ILE A 88 -23.74 19.22 7.06
CA ILE A 88 -23.75 20.69 6.97
C ILE A 88 -24.09 21.16 5.55
N ALA A 89 -23.56 20.50 4.51
CA ALA A 89 -23.60 20.99 3.13
C ALA A 89 -24.81 20.53 2.32
N ILE A 90 -25.22 19.26 2.43
CA ILE A 90 -26.22 18.64 1.55
C ILE A 90 -27.50 18.18 2.28
N GLY A 91 -27.56 18.35 3.60
CA GLY A 91 -28.77 18.13 4.40
C GLY A 91 -29.26 16.66 4.35
N PRO A 92 -30.56 16.39 4.16
CA PRO A 92 -31.14 15.04 4.30
C PRO A 92 -30.53 13.94 3.42
N VAL A 93 -29.90 14.32 2.29
CA VAL A 93 -29.27 13.39 1.34
C VAL A 93 -28.06 12.70 1.96
N VAL A 94 -27.45 13.26 3.02
CA VAL A 94 -26.30 12.68 3.71
C VAL A 94 -26.53 11.26 4.21
N ARG A 95 -27.78 10.83 4.44
CA ARG A 95 -28.10 9.46 4.88
C ARG A 95 -27.65 8.38 3.89
N ALA A 96 -27.56 8.71 2.60
CA ALA A 96 -27.04 7.80 1.58
C ALA A 96 -25.50 7.79 1.52
N LEU A 97 -24.84 8.82 2.04
CA LEU A 97 -23.39 9.01 1.91
C LEU A 97 -22.56 7.90 2.59
N PRO A 98 -22.87 7.47 3.83
CA PRO A 98 -22.18 6.32 4.43
C PRO A 98 -22.29 5.05 3.58
N ILE A 99 -23.45 4.79 2.98
CA ILE A 99 -23.66 3.61 2.12
C ILE A 99 -22.73 3.68 0.90
N LEU A 100 -22.66 4.84 0.24
CA LEU A 100 -21.76 5.05 -0.91
C LEU A 100 -20.29 4.89 -0.52
N ILE A 101 -19.89 5.44 0.64
CA ILE A 101 -18.53 5.30 1.16
C ILE A 101 -18.22 3.82 1.46
N SER A 102 -19.14 3.09 2.08
CA SER A 102 -18.98 1.67 2.36
C SER A 102 -18.87 0.82 1.09
N ILE A 103 -19.67 1.09 0.06
CA ILE A 103 -19.57 0.42 -1.24
C ILE A 103 -18.20 0.66 -1.88
N SER A 104 -17.71 1.91 -1.82
CA SER A 104 -16.37 2.26 -2.31
C SER A 104 -15.26 1.53 -1.56
N ALA A 105 -15.33 1.49 -0.22
CA ALA A 105 -14.37 0.78 0.61
C ALA A 105 -14.37 -0.74 0.35
N LEU A 106 -15.56 -1.35 0.19
CA LEU A 106 -15.69 -2.76 -0.19
C LEU A 106 -15.14 -3.02 -1.59
N GLY A 107 -15.35 -2.12 -2.54
CA GLY A 107 -14.79 -2.20 -3.88
C GLY A 107 -13.26 -2.16 -3.88
N SER A 108 -12.67 -1.28 -3.08
CA SER A 108 -11.21 -1.22 -2.88
C SER A 108 -10.68 -2.51 -2.26
N GLY A 109 -11.30 -3.01 -1.19
CA GLY A 109 -10.92 -4.28 -0.56
C GLY A 109 -10.98 -5.45 -1.53
N ASN A 110 -12.06 -5.56 -2.33
CA ASN A 110 -12.19 -6.58 -3.36
C ASN A 110 -11.08 -6.49 -4.43
N GLY A 111 -10.68 -5.28 -4.84
CA GLY A 111 -9.58 -5.08 -5.79
C GLY A 111 -8.23 -5.57 -5.27
N VAL A 112 -7.96 -5.34 -3.97
CA VAL A 112 -6.73 -5.83 -3.32
C VAL A 112 -6.67 -7.36 -3.31
N LEU A 113 -7.78 -8.03 -3.00
CA LEU A 113 -7.86 -9.50 -2.94
C LEU A 113 -7.50 -10.20 -4.26
N PHE A 114 -7.81 -9.57 -5.40
CA PHE A 114 -7.41 -10.11 -6.70
C PHE A 114 -5.90 -10.05 -6.92
N SER A 115 -5.25 -8.96 -6.46
CA SER A 115 -3.82 -8.74 -6.67
C SER A 115 -2.98 -9.58 -5.71
N SER A 116 -3.38 -9.62 -4.44
CA SER A 116 -2.66 -10.31 -3.36
C SER A 116 -2.59 -11.83 -3.54
N ALA A 117 -3.69 -12.44 -3.99
CA ALA A 117 -3.75 -13.88 -4.21
C ALA A 117 -2.79 -14.33 -5.33
N ARG A 118 -2.56 -13.48 -6.34
CA ARG A 118 -1.56 -13.72 -7.40
C ARG A 118 -0.14 -13.71 -6.86
N TYR A 119 0.20 -12.78 -5.95
CA TYR A 119 1.53 -12.75 -5.33
C TYR A 119 1.84 -14.04 -4.58
N CYS A 120 0.87 -14.58 -3.83
CA CYS A 120 1.03 -15.85 -3.13
C CYS A 120 1.24 -17.02 -4.09
N MET A 121 0.45 -17.08 -5.18
CA MET A 121 0.54 -18.12 -6.20
C MET A 121 1.91 -18.12 -6.89
N VAL A 122 2.36 -16.95 -7.35
CA VAL A 122 3.66 -16.80 -8.02
C VAL A 122 4.79 -17.07 -7.05
N GLY A 123 4.71 -16.59 -5.81
CA GLY A 123 5.70 -16.88 -4.77
C GLY A 123 5.86 -18.37 -4.51
N ALA A 124 4.76 -19.13 -4.51
CA ALA A 124 4.80 -20.59 -4.36
C ALA A 124 5.35 -21.30 -5.61
N GLN A 125 5.00 -20.85 -6.82
CA GLN A 125 5.53 -21.40 -8.07
C GLN A 125 7.06 -21.27 -8.19
N TYR A 126 7.64 -20.20 -7.65
CA TYR A 126 9.09 -20.01 -7.60
C TYR A 126 9.75 -20.63 -6.35
N GLY A 127 9.00 -21.36 -5.51
CA GLY A 127 9.52 -22.06 -4.34
C GLY A 127 9.82 -21.17 -3.13
N TYR A 128 9.30 -19.93 -3.09
CA TYR A 128 9.45 -19.03 -1.93
C TYR A 128 8.36 -19.22 -0.87
N LEU A 129 7.24 -19.84 -1.24
CA LEU A 129 6.13 -20.19 -0.36
C LEU A 129 5.79 -21.68 -0.51
N PRO A 130 5.14 -22.31 0.49
CA PRO A 130 4.67 -23.68 0.37
C PRO A 130 3.78 -23.91 -0.86
N GLU A 131 3.89 -25.09 -1.48
CA GLU A 131 3.17 -25.44 -2.72
C GLU A 131 1.65 -25.34 -2.60
N VAL A 132 1.09 -25.46 -1.39
CA VAL A 132 -0.34 -25.26 -1.11
C VAL A 132 -0.85 -23.92 -1.64
N PHE A 133 -0.01 -22.87 -1.62
CA PHE A 133 -0.39 -21.55 -2.14
C PHE A 133 -0.38 -21.45 -3.66
N ALA A 134 0.23 -22.40 -4.38
CA ALA A 134 0.14 -22.51 -5.84
C ALA A 134 -1.15 -23.23 -6.29
N CYS A 135 -1.90 -23.85 -5.38
CA CYS A 135 -3.11 -24.58 -5.72
C CYS A 135 -4.26 -23.66 -6.16
N ILE A 136 -4.92 -24.05 -7.25
CA ILE A 136 -6.09 -23.36 -7.81
C ILE A 136 -7.30 -24.28 -7.72
N HIS A 137 -8.46 -23.73 -7.35
CA HIS A 137 -9.71 -24.49 -7.28
C HIS A 137 -10.14 -24.98 -8.67
N LYS A 138 -10.27 -26.30 -8.85
CA LYS A 138 -10.53 -26.97 -10.15
C LYS A 138 -11.71 -26.41 -10.95
N HIS A 139 -12.83 -26.10 -10.29
CA HIS A 139 -14.06 -25.65 -10.98
C HIS A 139 -14.21 -24.12 -11.07
N ARG A 140 -13.58 -23.38 -10.15
CA ARG A 140 -13.77 -21.93 -10.01
C ARG A 140 -12.57 -21.13 -10.48
N LEU A 141 -11.44 -21.81 -10.71
CA LEU A 141 -10.16 -21.22 -11.12
C LEU A 141 -9.68 -20.12 -10.16
N THR A 142 -10.01 -20.26 -8.87
CA THR A 142 -9.67 -19.29 -7.82
C THR A 142 -8.54 -19.82 -6.92
N PRO A 143 -7.52 -18.99 -6.59
CA PRO A 143 -6.46 -19.33 -5.64
C PRO A 143 -6.96 -19.22 -4.18
N VAL A 144 -7.77 -20.20 -3.75
CA VAL A 144 -8.44 -20.19 -2.43
C VAL A 144 -7.45 -20.14 -1.25
N PRO A 145 -6.35 -20.91 -1.21
CA PRO A 145 -5.47 -20.92 -0.04
C PRO A 145 -4.82 -19.56 0.26
N GLY A 146 -4.43 -18.81 -0.79
CA GLY A 146 -3.89 -17.46 -0.64
C GLY A 146 -4.92 -16.49 -0.05
N ILE A 147 -6.16 -16.54 -0.56
CA ILE A 147 -7.26 -15.70 -0.07
C ILE A 147 -7.58 -16.01 1.40
N VAL A 148 -7.60 -17.28 1.78
CA VAL A 148 -7.89 -17.70 3.17
C VAL A 148 -6.79 -17.24 4.13
N LEU A 149 -5.52 -17.34 3.76
CA LEU A 149 -4.42 -16.84 4.59
C LEU A 149 -4.54 -15.32 4.81
N GLU A 150 -4.75 -14.57 3.73
CA GLU A 150 -4.79 -13.12 3.81
C GLU A 150 -6.03 -12.62 4.56
N VAL A 151 -7.23 -13.00 4.12
CA VAL A 151 -8.49 -12.52 4.71
C VAL A 151 -8.75 -13.19 6.04
N GLY A 152 -8.65 -14.53 6.08
CA GLY A 152 -9.06 -15.33 7.22
C GLY A 152 -8.11 -15.26 8.41
N LEU A 153 -6.82 -14.97 8.18
CA LEU A 153 -5.83 -14.89 9.25
C LEU A 153 -5.27 -13.47 9.42
N ILE A 154 -4.65 -12.93 8.37
CA ILE A 154 -3.84 -11.71 8.50
C ILE A 154 -4.71 -10.46 8.67
N ALA A 155 -5.69 -10.25 7.80
CA ALA A 155 -6.56 -9.09 7.83
C ALA A 155 -7.37 -9.04 9.13
N ILE A 156 -7.98 -10.16 9.53
CA ILE A 156 -8.73 -10.26 10.80
C ILE A 156 -7.82 -9.97 11.99
N ALA A 157 -6.60 -10.54 12.04
CA ALA A 157 -5.66 -10.29 13.13
C ALA A 157 -5.24 -8.82 13.22
N LEU A 158 -5.00 -8.17 12.07
CA LEU A 158 -4.65 -6.75 12.00
C LEU A 158 -5.82 -5.82 12.31
N CYS A 159 -7.08 -6.27 12.22
CA CYS A 159 -8.24 -5.50 12.63
C CYS A 159 -8.45 -5.46 14.17
N LEU A 160 -7.92 -6.43 14.93
CA LEU A 160 -8.12 -6.51 16.38
C LEU A 160 -7.63 -5.27 17.16
N PRO A 161 -6.45 -4.67 16.88
CA PRO A 161 -5.93 -3.52 17.62
C PRO A 161 -6.73 -2.21 17.43
N SER A 162 -7.73 -2.18 16.55
CA SER A 162 -8.72 -1.09 16.42
C SER A 162 -8.14 0.33 16.20
N ASN A 163 -6.92 0.48 15.69
CA ASN A 163 -6.27 1.79 15.47
C ASN A 163 -5.81 1.97 14.02
N VAL A 164 -6.58 2.75 13.26
CA VAL A 164 -6.32 3.02 11.84
C VAL A 164 -5.04 3.83 11.63
N GLU A 165 -4.76 4.84 12.46
CA GLU A 165 -3.54 5.65 12.32
C GLU A 165 -2.29 4.77 12.50
N GLY A 166 -2.30 3.92 13.53
CA GLY A 166 -1.19 2.99 13.78
C GLY A 166 -1.00 1.95 12.68
N LEU A 167 -2.08 1.48 12.06
CA LEU A 167 -2.05 0.57 10.91
C LEU A 167 -1.45 1.25 9.66
N ILE A 168 -1.83 2.50 9.39
CA ILE A 168 -1.28 3.30 8.29
C ILE A 168 0.22 3.51 8.50
N ASP A 169 0.65 3.85 9.71
CA ASP A 169 2.07 4.03 10.04
C ASP A 169 2.85 2.73 9.84
N PHE A 170 2.32 1.61 10.36
CA PHE A 170 2.91 0.27 10.21
C PHE A 170 3.07 -0.11 8.72
N PHE A 171 2.00 0.02 7.94
CA PHE A 171 2.02 -0.27 6.51
C PHE A 171 3.00 0.63 5.75
N SER A 172 2.92 1.94 5.96
CA SER A 172 3.73 2.94 5.25
C SER A 172 5.22 2.71 5.48
N PHE A 173 5.59 2.42 6.72
CA PHE A 173 6.97 2.10 7.06
C PHE A 173 7.51 0.89 6.28
N ALA A 174 6.77 -0.23 6.29
CA ALA A 174 7.17 -1.43 5.56
C ALA A 174 7.19 -1.19 4.03
N ALA A 175 6.15 -0.52 3.50
CA ALA A 175 6.02 -0.23 2.08
C ALA A 175 7.18 0.65 1.57
N TRP A 176 7.54 1.72 2.28
CA TRP A 176 8.61 2.63 1.86
C TRP A 176 10.01 2.00 1.92
N ILE A 177 10.25 1.00 2.79
CA ILE A 177 11.46 0.17 2.74
C ILE A 177 11.53 -0.58 1.40
N PHE A 178 10.47 -1.31 1.05
CA PHE A 178 10.45 -2.10 -0.18
C PHE A 178 10.41 -1.25 -1.45
N TYR A 179 9.73 -0.10 -1.44
CA TYR A 179 9.78 0.87 -2.53
C TYR A 179 11.21 1.39 -2.71
N GLY A 180 11.88 1.81 -1.64
CA GLY A 180 13.27 2.24 -1.69
C GLY A 180 14.21 1.16 -2.24
N LEU A 181 14.07 -0.09 -1.79
CA LEU A 181 14.84 -1.23 -2.29
C LEU A 181 14.55 -1.52 -3.77
N THR A 182 13.30 -1.39 -4.22
CA THR A 182 12.91 -1.62 -5.62
C THR A 182 13.50 -0.55 -6.54
N PHE A 183 13.48 0.72 -6.13
CA PHE A 183 14.12 1.80 -6.89
C PHE A 183 15.65 1.68 -6.89
N LEU A 184 16.24 1.24 -5.78
CA LEU A 184 17.67 0.93 -5.72
C LEU A 184 18.03 -0.23 -6.66
N ALA A 185 17.25 -1.32 -6.65
CA ALA A 185 17.42 -2.43 -7.59
C ALA A 185 17.28 -1.96 -9.04
N THR A 186 16.32 -1.08 -9.34
CA THR A 186 16.15 -0.48 -10.67
C THR A 186 17.38 0.34 -11.08
N LEU A 187 17.95 1.11 -10.16
CA LEU A 187 19.18 1.86 -10.39
C LEU A 187 20.36 0.92 -10.68
N LEU A 188 20.53 -0.14 -9.89
CA LEU A 188 21.58 -1.15 -10.09
C LEU A 188 21.40 -1.88 -11.43
N CYS A 189 20.19 -2.32 -11.76
CA CYS A 189 19.84 -2.94 -13.04
C CYS A 189 20.14 -2.04 -14.24
N LYS A 190 20.06 -0.71 -14.08
CA LYS A 190 20.48 0.23 -15.14
C LYS A 190 21.97 0.12 -15.46
N PHE A 191 22.81 -0.18 -14.47
CA PHE A 191 24.25 -0.33 -14.62
C PHE A 191 24.69 -1.76 -14.95
N THR A 192 24.05 -2.78 -14.38
CA THR A 192 24.40 -4.20 -14.59
C THR A 192 23.79 -4.75 -15.88
N MET A 193 22.52 -4.45 -16.17
CA MET A 193 21.78 -4.94 -17.34
C MET A 193 21.63 -3.85 -18.40
N LYS A 194 22.75 -3.39 -18.97
CA LYS A 194 22.77 -2.30 -19.97
C LYS A 194 22.07 -2.62 -21.28
N ARG A 195 22.03 -3.89 -21.68
CA ARG A 195 21.48 -4.37 -22.97
C ARG A 195 20.03 -4.88 -22.89
N ALA A 196 19.40 -4.83 -21.73
CA ALA A 196 18.00 -5.24 -21.61
C ALA A 196 17.10 -4.26 -22.38
N GLU A 197 16.14 -4.78 -23.15
CA GLU A 197 15.11 -3.95 -23.76
C GLU A 197 14.27 -3.28 -22.68
N ARG A 198 14.09 -1.96 -22.79
CA ARG A 198 13.33 -1.16 -21.82
C ARG A 198 12.19 -0.49 -22.56
N VAL A 199 10.98 -0.91 -22.27
CA VAL A 199 9.74 -0.30 -22.79
C VAL A 199 9.64 1.16 -22.35
N ILE A 200 10.11 1.45 -21.13
CA ILE A 200 10.12 2.77 -20.51
C ILE A 200 11.46 2.99 -19.80
N SER A 201 12.15 4.09 -20.10
CA SER A 201 13.38 4.47 -19.39
C SER A 201 13.15 5.71 -18.53
N ILE A 202 13.20 5.52 -17.21
CA ILE A 202 13.11 6.61 -16.25
C ILE A 202 14.48 7.29 -16.09
N PRO A 203 14.56 8.63 -16.08
CA PRO A 203 15.82 9.35 -15.83
C PRO A 203 16.43 8.99 -14.47
N ILE A 204 17.76 8.82 -14.44
CA ILE A 204 18.51 8.48 -13.22
C ILE A 204 18.29 9.48 -12.08
N PRO A 205 18.26 10.82 -12.32
CA PRO A 205 18.01 11.78 -11.23
C PRO A 205 16.69 11.55 -10.51
N LEU A 206 15.64 11.15 -11.24
CA LEU A 206 14.33 10.87 -10.64
C LEU A 206 14.38 9.65 -9.72
N ILE A 207 15.11 8.60 -10.11
CA ILE A 207 15.30 7.40 -9.29
C ILE A 207 16.04 7.76 -7.99
N ILE A 208 17.10 8.56 -8.07
CA ILE A 208 17.86 9.01 -6.90
C ILE A 208 16.97 9.83 -5.96
N ILE A 209 16.16 10.76 -6.48
CA ILE A 209 15.23 11.55 -5.68
C ILE A 209 14.25 10.65 -4.91
N ILE A 210 13.67 9.64 -5.57
CA ILE A 210 12.71 8.73 -4.91
C ILE A 210 13.40 7.88 -3.84
N ILE A 211 14.64 7.44 -4.07
CA ILE A 211 15.43 6.73 -3.05
C ILE A 211 15.66 7.63 -1.83
N LEU A 212 16.04 8.90 -2.04
CA LEU A 212 16.23 9.86 -0.95
C LEU A 212 14.92 10.14 -0.18
N ILE A 213 13.79 10.25 -0.88
CA ILE A 213 12.47 10.38 -0.26
C ILE A 213 12.14 9.13 0.56
N SER A 214 12.42 7.93 0.04
CA SER A 214 12.17 6.67 0.74
C SER A 214 13.00 6.59 2.02
N ILE A 215 14.29 6.94 1.97
CA ILE A 215 15.17 7.01 3.15
C ILE A 215 14.59 8.00 4.17
N TYR A 216 14.22 9.20 3.73
CA TYR A 216 13.63 10.20 4.61
C TYR A 216 12.35 9.69 5.27
N LEU A 217 11.46 9.07 4.51
CA LEU A 217 10.19 8.55 5.00
C LEU A 217 10.37 7.36 5.94
N VAL A 218 11.43 6.57 5.82
CA VAL A 218 11.71 5.48 6.78
C VAL A 218 12.30 6.03 8.08
N PHE A 219 13.27 6.94 8.02
CA PHE A 219 13.98 7.41 9.22
C PHE A 219 13.24 8.53 9.97
N ALA A 220 12.61 9.47 9.27
CA ALA A 220 12.00 10.63 9.92
C ALA A 220 10.87 10.25 10.90
N PRO A 221 9.91 9.37 10.58
CA PRO A 221 8.87 8.94 11.51
C PRO A 221 9.41 8.23 12.75
N VAL A 222 10.41 7.36 12.59
CA VAL A 222 11.05 6.62 13.70
C VAL A 222 11.69 7.58 14.71
N ILE A 223 12.30 8.67 14.23
CA ILE A 223 12.92 9.68 15.09
C ILE A 223 11.86 10.65 15.65
N ALA A 224 10.79 10.97 14.90
CA ALA A 224 9.75 11.90 15.32
C ALA A 224 8.86 11.34 16.42
N ASP A 225 8.41 10.11 16.25
CA ASP A 225 7.45 9.46 17.11
C ASP A 225 7.75 7.94 17.13
N PRO A 226 8.67 7.49 17.99
CA PRO A 226 9.06 6.08 18.04
C PRO A 226 7.88 5.23 18.53
N ASN A 227 7.13 4.68 17.57
CA ASN A 227 6.02 3.77 17.81
C ASN A 227 6.51 2.32 17.80
N ILE A 228 5.96 1.48 18.68
CA ILE A 228 6.22 0.04 18.72
C ILE A 228 5.84 -0.64 17.38
N GLY A 229 4.89 -0.08 16.63
CA GLY A 229 4.49 -0.55 15.31
C GLY A 229 5.66 -0.63 14.32
N PHE A 230 6.58 0.33 14.32
CA PHE A 230 7.75 0.30 13.43
C PHE A 230 8.72 -0.83 13.79
N LEU A 231 8.93 -1.05 15.09
CA LEU A 231 9.76 -2.16 15.56
C LEU A 231 9.14 -3.51 15.19
N VAL A 232 7.83 -3.68 15.40
CA VAL A 232 7.10 -4.89 15.03
C VAL A 232 7.19 -5.13 13.51
N ALA A 233 6.99 -4.10 12.68
CA ALA A 233 7.12 -4.20 11.23
C ALA A 233 8.52 -4.70 10.83
N PHE A 234 9.57 -4.09 11.40
CA PHE A 234 10.95 -4.46 11.14
C PHE A 234 11.25 -5.91 11.58
N LEU A 235 10.77 -6.30 12.77
CA LEU A 235 10.94 -7.67 13.28
C LEU A 235 10.20 -8.70 12.42
N ILE A 236 9.02 -8.39 11.90
CA ILE A 236 8.28 -9.28 10.98
C ILE A 236 9.08 -9.48 9.67
N ILE A 237 9.66 -8.40 9.11
CA ILE A 237 10.50 -8.49 7.92
C ILE A 237 11.72 -9.39 8.19
N LEU A 238 12.38 -9.22 9.33
CA LEU A 238 13.52 -10.07 9.71
C LEU A 238 13.11 -11.51 10.01
N PHE A 239 11.93 -11.72 10.59
CA PHE A 239 11.38 -13.05 10.87
C PHE A 239 11.19 -13.84 9.57
N GLY A 240 10.87 -13.18 8.45
CA GLY A 240 10.86 -13.81 7.13
C GLY A 240 12.19 -14.46 6.73
N LEU A 241 13.34 -13.92 7.17
CA LEU A 241 14.66 -14.49 6.89
C LEU A 241 14.88 -15.83 7.59
N ILE A 242 14.23 -16.04 8.74
CA ILE A 242 14.30 -17.31 9.49
C ILE A 242 13.66 -18.44 8.69
N PHE A 243 12.64 -18.17 7.87
CA PHE A 243 12.06 -19.16 6.96
C PHE A 243 12.83 -19.25 5.64
N TYR A 244 13.34 -18.12 5.13
CA TYR A 244 14.09 -18.10 3.88
C TYR A 244 15.33 -19.00 3.93
N TYR A 245 16.13 -18.94 5.00
CA TYR A 245 17.37 -19.71 5.10
C TYR A 245 17.19 -21.24 5.05
N PRO A 246 16.34 -21.88 5.88
CA PRO A 246 16.14 -23.32 5.86
C PRO A 246 15.37 -23.79 4.61
N PHE A 247 14.28 -23.12 4.25
CA PHE A 247 13.36 -23.63 3.23
C PHE A 247 13.77 -23.27 1.80
N VAL A 248 14.34 -22.09 1.57
CA VAL A 248 14.72 -21.64 0.22
C VAL A 248 16.21 -21.86 -0.04
N TYR A 249 17.08 -21.39 0.86
CA TYR A 249 18.54 -21.49 0.66
C TYR A 249 19.07 -22.91 0.88
N ARG A 250 18.65 -23.58 1.96
CA ARG A 250 19.04 -24.97 2.26
C ARG A 250 18.11 -26.04 1.66
N LYS A 251 16.96 -25.65 1.09
CA LYS A 251 15.97 -26.56 0.50
C LYS A 251 15.58 -27.72 1.42
N ILE A 252 15.35 -27.44 2.70
CA ILE A 252 14.87 -28.45 3.64
C ILE A 252 13.39 -28.71 3.31
N GLU A 253 13.08 -29.88 2.78
CA GLU A 253 11.70 -30.30 2.51
C GLU A 253 11.02 -30.73 3.82
N LEU A 254 9.88 -30.12 4.12
CA LEU A 254 8.99 -30.60 5.18
C LEU A 254 8.17 -31.75 4.62
N ASN A 255 8.51 -32.99 4.99
CA ASN A 255 7.71 -34.20 4.73
C ASN A 255 6.37 -34.18 5.50
N ILE A 256 5.56 -33.14 5.32
CA ILE A 256 4.25 -33.00 5.99
C ILE A 256 3.10 -33.21 4.99
N ILE A 257 3.37 -33.32 3.68
CA ILE A 257 2.35 -33.53 2.65
C ILE A 257 2.73 -34.69 1.73
N SER A 258 2.97 -35.87 2.33
CA SER A 258 2.88 -37.16 1.65
C SER A 258 1.65 -37.92 2.17
N MET A 259 0.46 -37.39 1.88
CA MET A 259 -0.80 -38.10 2.10
C MET A 259 -1.85 -37.69 1.08
#